data_AF-A0A159YZ27-F1
#
_entry.id   AF-A0A159YZ27-F1
#
_cell.length_a   1.000
_cell.length_b   1.000
_cell.length_c   1.000
_cell.angle_alpha   90.00
_cell.angle_beta   90.00
_cell.angle_gamma   90.00
#
_symmetry.space_group_name_H-M   'P 1'
#
loop_
_entity.id
_entity.type
_entity.pdbx_description
1 polymer ?
#
loop_
_entity_poly.entity_id
_entity_poly.type
_entity_poly.pdbx_seq_one_letter_code
_entity_poly.pdbx_strand_id
1 'polypeptide(L)' 'MGQGGGSAAELAEGLRTTGYFLEHRVAPALGDRRLPEARRRLAEALARALRD' A
#
# COMPACT_ATOMS: atom_id res chain seq x y z
N MET A 1 -7.42 -9.37 -19.53
CA MET A 1 -6.59 -9.75 -18.36
C MET A 1 -6.83 -8.73 -17.25
N GLY A 2 -6.91 -9.15 -16.00
CA GLY A 2 -7.12 -8.24 -14.86
C GLY A 2 -8.46 -8.40 -14.11
N GLN A 3 -8.97 -9.63 -13.94
CA GLN A 3 -10.04 -9.91 -12.98
C GLN A 3 -9.49 -10.84 -11.91
N GLY A 4 -8.65 -10.29 -11.02
CA GLY A 4 -8.45 -10.93 -9.73
C GLY A 4 -9.76 -10.81 -8.94
N GLY A 5 -10.21 -11.89 -8.30
CA GLY A 5 -11.51 -11.91 -7.59
C GLY A 5 -11.58 -11.07 -6.31
N GLY A 6 -10.57 -10.24 -6.04
CA GLY A 6 -10.50 -9.44 -4.82
C GLY A 6 -11.38 -8.20 -4.90
N SER A 7 -12.16 -7.99 -3.84
CA SER A 7 -12.88 -6.75 -3.57
C SER A 7 -11.92 -5.57 -3.35
N ALA A 8 -12.45 -4.36 -3.46
CA ALA A 8 -11.69 -3.16 -3.14
C ALA A 8 -11.21 -3.13 -1.67
N ALA A 9 -11.97 -3.75 -0.75
CA ALA A 9 -11.57 -3.91 0.64
C ALA A 9 -10.34 -4.82 0.80
N GLU A 10 -10.35 -5.98 0.14
CA GLU A 10 -9.21 -6.91 0.12
C GLU A 10 -7.97 -6.26 -0.51
N LEU A 11 -8.15 -5.44 -1.54
CA LEU A 11 -7.06 -4.68 -2.14
C LEU A 11 -6.47 -3.64 -1.18
N ALA A 12 -7.32 -2.88 -0.48
CA ALA A 12 -6.86 -1.90 0.51
C ALA A 12 -6.15 -2.57 1.70
N GLU A 13 -6.62 -3.74 2.11
CA GLU A 13 -5.95 -4.55 3.14
C GLU A 13 -4.58 -5.06 2.66
N GLY A 14 -4.52 -5.65 1.46
CA GLY A 14 -3.27 -6.13 0.88
C GLY A 14 -2.21 -5.03 0.73
N LEU A 15 -2.62 -3.82 0.32
CA LEU A 15 -1.73 -2.66 0.23
C LEU A 15 -1.20 -2.19 1.59
N ARG A 16 -1.99 -2.35 2.67
CA ARG A 16 -1.54 -2.09 4.05
C ARG A 16 -0.56 -3.17 4.52
N THR A 17 -0.92 -4.44 4.37
CA THR A 17 -0.11 -5.58 4.83
C THR A 17 1.26 -5.62 4.15
N THR A 18 1.29 -5.48 2.82
CA THR A 18 2.56 -5.44 2.07
C THR A 18 3.35 -4.16 2.32
N GLY A 19 2.66 -3.11 2.76
CA GLY A 19 3.27 -1.86 3.21
C GLY A 19 4.25 -2.00 4.35
N TYR A 20 3.91 -2.84 5.31
CA TYR A 20 4.76 -3.11 6.45
C TYR A 20 6.13 -3.61 6.01
N PHE A 21 6.20 -4.54 5.04
CA PHE A 21 7.47 -5.02 4.50
C PHE A 21 8.26 -3.90 3.83
N LEU A 22 7.60 -3.08 3.01
CA LEU A 22 8.28 -1.96 2.36
C LEU A 22 8.88 -1.02 3.39
N GLU A 23 8.12 -0.63 4.41
CA GLU A 23 8.54 0.33 5.43
C GLU A 23 9.62 -0.22 6.37
N HIS A 24 9.52 -1.48 6.79
CA HIS A 24 10.40 -2.05 7.82
C HIS A 24 11.56 -2.88 7.26
N ARG A 25 11.51 -3.28 5.98
CA ARG A 25 12.54 -4.12 5.35
C ARG A 25 13.18 -3.43 4.16
N VAL A 26 12.39 -2.86 3.25
CA VAL A 26 12.92 -2.21 2.04
C VAL A 26 13.48 -0.83 2.35
N ALA A 27 12.78 0.02 3.10
CA ALA A 27 13.25 1.36 3.40
C ALA A 27 14.63 1.37 4.09
N PRO A 28 14.92 0.51 5.08
CA PRO A 28 16.26 0.41 5.66
C PRO A 28 17.34 -0.06 4.66
N ALA A 29 16.97 -0.89 3.69
CA ALA A 29 17.89 -1.42 2.69
C ALA A 29 18.21 -0.41 1.56
N LEU A 30 17.49 0.71 1.48
CA LEU A 30 17.67 1.73 0.45
C LEU A 30 18.68 2.84 0.82
N GLY A 31 19.29 2.78 2.01
CA GLY A 31 20.25 3.80 2.48
C GLY A 31 19.58 5.17 2.62
N ASP A 32 20.14 6.22 1.99
CA ASP A 32 19.59 7.59 2.03
C ASP A 32 18.29 7.77 1.22
N ARG A 33 17.89 6.77 0.44
CA ARG A 33 16.72 6.87 -0.42
C ARG A 33 15.46 6.42 0.32
N ARG A 34 14.58 7.39 0.59
CA ARG A 34 13.24 7.12 1.15
C ARG A 34 12.31 6.47 0.14
N LEU A 35 11.31 5.75 0.65
CA LEU A 35 10.21 5.25 -0.19
C LEU A 35 9.37 6.42 -0.75
N PRO A 36 8.73 6.25 -1.91
CA PRO A 36 7.84 7.29 -2.46
C PRO A 36 6.59 7.51 -1.60
N GLU A 37 6.37 8.76 -1.17
CA GLU A 37 5.16 9.18 -0.43
C GLU A 37 3.85 8.92 -1.19
N ALA A 38 3.91 8.87 -2.53
CA ALA A 38 2.74 8.60 -3.38
C ALA A 38 2.04 7.29 -3.01
N ARG A 39 2.78 6.26 -2.59
CA ARG A 39 2.22 4.98 -2.15
C ARG A 39 1.34 5.17 -0.92
N ARG A 40 1.87 5.83 0.12
CA ARG A 40 1.14 6.05 1.37
C ARG A 40 -0.14 6.84 1.11
N ARG A 41 -0.04 7.91 0.29
CA ARG A 41 -1.19 8.72 -0.11
C ARG A 41 -2.28 7.91 -0.82
N LEU A 42 -1.89 7.01 -1.73
CA LEU A 42 -2.82 6.13 -2.42
C LEU A 42 -3.53 5.17 -1.45
N ALA A 43 -2.79 4.49 -0.57
CA ALA A 43 -3.37 3.56 0.39
C ALA A 43 -4.36 4.26 1.34
N GLU A 44 -4.03 5.48 1.80
CA GLU A 44 -4.92 6.29 2.62
C GLU A 44 -6.17 6.74 1.86
N ALA A 45 -6.04 7.11 0.58
CA ALA A 45 -7.18 7.51 -0.25
C ALA A 45 -8.16 6.34 -0.46
N LEU A 46 -7.65 5.15 -0.76
CA LEU A 46 -8.46 3.94 -0.88
C LEU A 46 -9.14 3.58 0.44
N ALA A 47 -8.44 3.69 1.57
CA ALA A 47 -9.02 3.45 2.88
C ALA A 47 -10.11 4.46 3.24
N ARG A 48 -10.04 5.71 2.77
CA ARG A 48 -11.12 6.70 2.91
C ARG A 48 -12.31 6.34 2.02
N ALA A 49 -12.09 6.08 0.74
CA ALA A 49 -13.14 5.78 -0.23
C ALA A 49 -13.96 4.51 0.09
N LEU A 50 -13.45 3.62 0.96
CA LEU A 50 -14.16 2.41 1.41
C LEU A 50 -14.97 2.61 2.70
N ARG A 51 -14.82 3.77 3.35
CA ARG A 51 -15.60 4.15 4.54
C ARG A 51 -16.82 5.00 4.21
N ASP A 52 -16.78 5.67 3.06
CA ASP A 52 -17.87 6.49 2.50
C ASP A 52 -18.82 5.61 1.66
#